data_AF-A0A453MTQ4-F1
#
_entry.id   AF-A0A453MTQ4-F1
#
_cell.length_a   1.000
_cell.length_b   1.000
_cell.length_c   1.000
_cell.angle_alpha   90.00
_cell.angle_beta   90.00
_cell.angle_gamma   90.00
#
_symmetry.space_group_name_H-M   'P 1'
#
loop_
_entity.id
_entity.type
_entity.pdbx_description
1 polymer ?
#
loop_
_entity_poly.entity_id
_entity_poly.type
_entity_poly.pdbx_seq_one_letter_code
_entity_poly.pdbx_strand_id
1 'polypeptide(L)'
;MGRAASHITLECALQTHPNVALIGEEVAEKKETLKNVTDYITDVVYKRVELGYNYGVVLIPEGLIDFIPEIQKLIAELNEILAHDVVDEAGAWKSKLEPASRELFDFLPKTIQEQLLLERDPHGNVQVAKIETEKMLIAMVETELEKRRAAGKYSAHFRAQSLDAGCVCVCVCVYVCINYLYQICMIACTYVLLNACM
;
A
#
# COMPACT_ATOMS: atom_id res chain seq x y z
N MET A 1 -7.94 -14.05 -2.49
CA MET A 1 -6.81 -13.38 -1.83
C MET A 1 -5.51 -14.06 -2.22
N GLY A 2 -4.52 -13.30 -2.63
CA GLY A 2 -3.25 -13.74 -3.25
C GLY A 2 -2.05 -13.26 -2.44
N ARG A 3 -1.88 -13.79 -1.23
CA ARG A 3 -0.81 -13.36 -0.32
C ARG A 3 0.57 -13.82 -0.78
N ALA A 4 0.68 -15.08 -1.20
CA ALA A 4 1.94 -15.67 -1.65
C ALA A 4 2.21 -15.48 -3.15
N ALA A 5 1.24 -14.99 -3.92
CA ALA A 5 1.34 -14.82 -5.36
C ALA A 5 0.33 -13.80 -5.89
N SER A 6 0.71 -13.05 -6.91
CA SER A 6 -0.11 -11.95 -7.47
C SER A 6 -1.07 -12.41 -8.58
N HIS A 7 -1.34 -13.72 -8.72
CA HIS A 7 -2.18 -14.25 -9.81
C HIS A 7 -3.56 -13.56 -9.91
N ILE A 8 -4.20 -13.30 -8.77
CA ILE A 8 -5.51 -12.62 -8.74
C ILE A 8 -5.37 -11.17 -9.18
N THR A 9 -4.34 -10.47 -8.70
CA THR A 9 -4.06 -9.08 -9.09
C THR A 9 -3.78 -8.98 -10.59
N LEU A 10 -3.00 -9.92 -11.14
CA LEU A 10 -2.68 -9.97 -12.56
C LEU A 10 -3.91 -10.24 -13.42
N GLU A 11 -4.74 -11.22 -13.06
CA GLU A 11 -5.98 -11.51 -13.78
C GLU A 11 -6.93 -10.31 -13.76
N CYS A 12 -7.16 -9.72 -12.57
CA CYS A 12 -7.96 -8.50 -12.45
C CYS A 12 -7.38 -7.36 -13.30
N ALA A 13 -6.05 -7.18 -13.32
CA ALA A 13 -5.42 -6.14 -14.13
C ALA A 13 -5.67 -6.36 -15.64
N LEU A 14 -5.58 -7.59 -16.12
CA LEU A 14 -5.87 -7.93 -17.53
C LEU A 14 -7.34 -7.72 -17.91
N GLN A 15 -8.28 -7.95 -16.99
CA GLN A 15 -9.72 -7.76 -17.27
C GLN A 15 -10.17 -6.29 -17.16
N THR A 16 -9.54 -5.53 -16.27
CA THR A 16 -10.04 -4.20 -15.86
C THR A 16 -9.19 -3.03 -16.33
N HIS A 17 -7.98 -3.31 -16.81
CA HIS A 17 -7.03 -2.31 -17.33
C HIS A 17 -6.84 -1.12 -16.36
N PRO A 18 -6.40 -1.36 -15.10
CA PRO A 18 -6.18 -0.30 -14.12
C PRO A 18 -5.02 0.61 -14.57
N ASN A 19 -4.90 1.78 -13.92
CA ASN A 19 -3.81 2.71 -14.25
C ASN A 19 -2.46 2.22 -13.72
N VAL A 20 -2.49 1.51 -12.59
CA VAL A 20 -1.32 0.86 -11.99
C VAL A 20 -1.77 -0.52 -11.50
N ALA A 21 -0.96 -1.54 -11.74
CA ALA A 21 -1.08 -2.84 -11.10
C ALA A 21 0.30 -3.25 -10.60
N LEU A 22 0.42 -3.52 -9.30
CA LEU A 22 1.66 -4.00 -8.71
C LEU A 22 1.68 -5.54 -8.71
N ILE A 23 2.82 -6.11 -9.10
CA ILE A 23 3.05 -7.55 -9.10
C ILE A 23 4.16 -7.83 -8.10
N GLY A 24 3.84 -8.53 -7.00
CA GLY A 24 4.77 -8.82 -5.92
C GLY A 24 6.01 -9.57 -6.39
N GLU A 25 5.84 -10.54 -7.30
CA GLU A 25 6.94 -11.31 -7.89
C GLU A 25 7.93 -10.41 -8.65
N GLU A 26 7.43 -9.41 -9.39
CA GLU A 26 8.26 -8.44 -10.10
C GLU A 26 9.00 -7.51 -9.12
N VAL A 27 8.32 -7.06 -8.07
CA VAL A 27 8.90 -6.24 -6.99
C VAL A 27 10.05 -6.97 -6.30
N ALA A 28 9.87 -8.27 -6.01
CA ALA A 28 10.90 -9.11 -5.42
C ALA A 28 12.09 -9.35 -6.37
N GLU A 29 11.82 -9.64 -7.65
CA GLU A 29 12.86 -9.88 -8.66
C GLU A 29 13.72 -8.63 -8.88
N LYS A 30 13.10 -7.46 -8.96
CA LYS A 30 13.77 -6.17 -9.12
C LYS A 30 14.39 -5.63 -7.83
N LYS A 31 14.13 -6.27 -6.69
CA LYS A 31 14.51 -5.80 -5.34
C LYS A 31 14.10 -4.35 -5.11
N GLU A 32 12.87 -4.02 -5.50
CA GLU A 32 12.35 -2.68 -5.31
C GLU A 32 12.19 -2.37 -3.82
N THR A 33 12.54 -1.15 -3.44
CA THR A 33 12.29 -0.62 -2.10
C THR A 33 10.87 -0.09 -2.01
N LEU A 34 10.34 0.04 -0.80
CA LEU A 34 9.05 0.64 -0.55
C LEU A 34 9.00 2.08 -1.07
N LYS A 35 10.13 2.79 -1.02
CA LYS A 35 10.29 4.12 -1.63
C LYS A 35 10.13 4.06 -3.15
N ASN A 36 10.76 3.11 -3.84
CA ASN A 36 10.64 2.97 -5.29
C ASN A 36 9.19 2.71 -5.71
N VAL A 37 8.49 1.82 -5.01
CA VAL A 37 7.07 1.54 -5.26
C VAL A 37 6.20 2.80 -5.06
N THR A 38 6.44 3.53 -3.96
CA THR A 38 5.73 4.79 -3.67
C THR A 38 6.00 5.86 -4.73
N ASP A 39 7.25 6.02 -5.13
CA ASP A 39 7.67 6.99 -6.14
C ASP A 39 7.03 6.65 -7.50
N TYR A 40 6.99 5.37 -7.87
CA TYR A 40 6.35 4.90 -9.10
C TYR A 40 4.87 5.26 -9.16
N ILE A 41 4.11 4.97 -8.09
CA ILE A 41 2.68 5.35 -8.00
C ILE A 41 2.55 6.87 -8.10
N THR A 42 3.36 7.60 -7.34
CA THR A 42 3.34 9.07 -7.29
C THR A 42 3.63 9.67 -8.67
N ASP A 43 4.58 9.12 -9.42
CA ASP A 43 4.93 9.56 -10.76
C ASP A 43 3.81 9.31 -11.78
N VAL A 44 3.11 8.17 -11.67
CA VAL A 44 1.93 7.91 -12.50
C VAL A 44 0.80 8.89 -12.18
N VAL A 45 0.50 9.13 -10.90
CA VAL A 45 -0.49 10.12 -10.47
C VAL A 45 -0.11 11.51 -11.00
N TYR A 46 1.16 11.89 -10.86
CA TYR A 46 1.69 13.16 -11.32
C TYR A 46 1.46 13.37 -12.83
N LYS A 47 1.90 12.42 -13.66
CA LYS A 47 1.73 12.47 -15.12
C LYS A 47 0.26 12.52 -15.53
N ARG A 48 -0.61 11.79 -14.82
CA ARG A 48 -2.06 11.82 -15.11
C ARG A 48 -2.66 13.20 -14.82
N VAL A 49 -2.24 13.85 -13.75
CA VAL A 49 -2.66 15.20 -13.40
C VAL A 49 -2.17 16.24 -14.42
N GLU A 50 -0.93 16.10 -14.92
CA GLU A 50 -0.43 16.95 -16.03
C GLU A 50 -1.29 16.83 -17.30
N LEU A 51 -1.88 15.65 -17.54
CA LEU A 51 -2.82 15.39 -18.64
C LEU A 51 -4.27 15.80 -18.32
N GLY A 52 -4.53 16.37 -17.14
CA GLY A 52 -5.88 16.77 -16.69
C GLY A 52 -6.73 15.63 -16.10
N TYR A 53 -6.16 14.45 -15.90
CA TYR A 53 -6.83 13.30 -15.31
C TYR A 53 -6.57 13.21 -13.81
N ASN A 54 -7.44 13.84 -13.02
CA ASN A 54 -7.41 13.78 -11.55
C ASN A 54 -8.13 12.54 -11.00
N TYR A 55 -7.96 11.36 -11.61
CA TYR A 55 -8.56 10.11 -11.13
C TYR A 55 -7.73 8.93 -11.60
N GLY A 56 -7.83 7.80 -10.89
CA GLY A 56 -7.20 6.56 -11.32
C GLY A 56 -7.48 5.40 -10.38
N VAL A 57 -7.14 4.20 -10.83
CA VAL A 57 -7.26 2.96 -10.06
C VAL A 57 -5.89 2.29 -9.97
N VAL A 58 -5.53 1.90 -8.76
CA VAL A 58 -4.30 1.16 -8.45
C VAL A 58 -4.71 -0.21 -7.89
N LEU A 59 -4.23 -1.28 -8.50
CA LEU A 59 -4.40 -2.63 -7.97
C LEU A 59 -3.13 -3.07 -7.24
N ILE A 60 -3.32 -3.58 -6.02
CA ILE A 60 -2.23 -3.97 -5.11
C ILE A 60 -2.52 -5.39 -4.62
N PRO A 61 -1.54 -6.31 -4.65
CA PRO A 61 -1.69 -7.60 -4.00
C PRO A 61 -1.60 -7.39 -2.49
N GLU A 62 -2.51 -8.02 -1.75
CA GLU A 62 -2.56 -7.98 -0.28
C GLU A 62 -1.18 -8.27 0.36
N GLY A 63 -0.48 -9.27 -0.16
CA GLY A 63 0.83 -9.69 0.33
C GLY A 63 2.01 -8.87 -0.21
N LEU A 64 1.82 -7.71 -0.84
CA LEU A 64 2.90 -6.95 -1.48
C LEU A 64 4.10 -6.72 -0.54
N ILE A 65 3.84 -6.42 0.74
CA ILE A 65 4.89 -6.19 1.74
C ILE A 65 5.77 -7.42 1.99
N ASP A 66 5.24 -8.63 1.82
CA ASP A 66 5.98 -9.89 1.95
C ASP A 66 6.99 -10.05 0.80
N PHE A 67 6.83 -9.32 -0.32
CA PHE A 67 7.75 -9.35 -1.46
C PHE A 67 8.88 -8.31 -1.41
N ILE A 68 8.83 -7.37 -0.45
CA ILE A 68 9.83 -6.29 -0.32
C ILE A 68 10.93 -6.73 0.65
N PRO A 69 12.18 -6.96 0.19
CA PRO A 69 13.23 -7.57 1.04
C PRO A 69 13.61 -6.74 2.27
N GLU A 70 13.59 -5.41 2.16
CA GLU A 70 13.92 -4.51 3.29
C GLU A 70 12.87 -4.57 4.42
N ILE A 71 11.61 -4.83 4.09
CA ILE A 71 10.53 -5.00 5.06
C ILE A 71 10.67 -6.34 5.77
N GLN A 72 10.98 -7.42 5.04
CA GLN A 72 11.25 -8.72 5.65
C GLN A 72 12.40 -8.65 6.65
N LYS A 73 13.48 -7.93 6.30
CA LYS A 73 14.63 -7.71 7.20
C LYS A 73 14.22 -6.95 8.46
N LEU A 74 13.47 -5.86 8.30
CA LEU A 74 12.95 -5.08 9.43
C LEU A 74 12.09 -5.94 10.37
N ILE A 75 11.19 -6.76 9.82
CA ILE A 75 10.32 -7.64 10.61
C ILE A 75 11.14 -8.69 11.38
N ALA A 76 12.17 -9.26 10.75
CA ALA A 76 13.06 -10.22 11.42
C ALA A 76 13.82 -9.57 12.59
N GLU A 77 14.40 -8.39 12.39
CA GLU A 77 15.08 -7.64 13.46
C GLU A 77 14.11 -7.27 14.59
N LEU A 78 12.89 -6.83 14.25
CA LEU A 78 11.86 -6.54 15.23
C LEU A 78 11.50 -7.78 16.04
N ASN A 79 11.26 -8.93 15.41
CA ASN A 79 10.93 -10.18 16.11
C ASN A 79 12.02 -10.58 17.11
N GLU A 80 13.30 -10.47 16.73
CA GLU A 80 14.42 -10.76 17.63
C GLU A 80 14.46 -9.83 18.85
N ILE A 81 14.30 -8.52 18.63
CA ILE A 81 14.28 -7.52 19.71
C ILE A 81 13.09 -7.76 20.64
N LEU A 82 11.91 -8.03 20.07
CA LEU A 82 10.66 -8.18 20.80
C LEU A 82 10.57 -9.50 21.57
N ALA A 83 11.29 -10.54 21.13
CA ALA A 83 11.37 -11.81 21.85
C ALA A 83 12.28 -11.74 23.09
N HIS A 84 13.28 -10.84 23.11
CA HIS A 84 14.32 -10.82 24.14
C HIS A 84 14.29 -9.57 25.03
N ASP A 85 13.61 -8.50 24.61
CA ASP A 85 13.68 -7.19 25.25
C ASP A 85 12.29 -6.59 25.51
N VAL A 86 12.18 -5.77 26.55
CA VAL A 86 10.98 -4.96 26.79
C VAL A 86 11.09 -3.70 25.93
N VAL A 87 10.09 -3.45 25.09
CA VAL A 87 10.04 -2.22 24.29
C VAL A 87 9.82 -1.04 25.24
N ASP A 88 10.90 -0.35 25.60
CA ASP A 88 10.78 0.86 26.38
C ASP A 88 10.04 1.94 25.60
N GLU A 89 9.04 2.59 26.21
CA GLU A 89 8.33 3.76 25.66
C GLU A 89 9.29 4.90 25.30
N ALA A 90 10.48 4.93 25.91
CA ALA A 90 11.55 5.89 25.63
C ALA A 90 12.25 5.70 24.27
N GLY A 91 11.95 4.61 23.53
CA GLY A 91 12.47 4.39 22.17
C GLY A 91 13.93 3.93 22.10
N ALA A 92 14.54 3.53 23.22
CA ALA A 92 15.92 3.05 23.26
C ALA A 92 16.16 1.83 22.37
N TRP A 93 15.15 0.99 22.18
CA TRP A 93 15.18 -0.18 21.30
C TRP A 93 15.46 0.18 19.83
N LYS A 94 15.10 1.38 19.37
CA LYS A 94 15.41 1.83 17.99
C LYS A 94 16.92 1.82 17.73
N SER A 95 17.74 2.05 18.77
CA SER A 95 19.21 2.02 18.66
C SER A 95 19.77 0.63 18.34
N LYS A 96 19.00 -0.44 18.59
CA LYS A 96 19.37 -1.85 18.33
C LYS A 96 19.09 -2.29 16.89
N LEU A 97 18.17 -1.60 16.19
CA LEU A 97 17.95 -1.80 14.77
C LEU A 97 19.17 -1.38 13.96
N GLU A 98 19.42 -2.07 12.85
CA GLU A 98 20.40 -1.62 11.87
C GLU A 98 20.03 -0.22 11.33
N PRO A 99 21.02 0.59 10.91
CA PRO A 99 20.75 1.94 10.40
C PRO A 99 19.73 1.98 9.25
N ALA A 100 19.82 1.01 8.33
CA ALA A 100 18.88 0.90 7.20
C ALA A 100 17.46 0.53 7.65
N SER A 101 17.33 -0.44 8.56
CA SER A 101 16.05 -0.87 9.14
C SER A 101 15.41 0.25 9.96
N ARG A 102 16.22 1.05 10.67
CA ARG A 102 15.75 2.24 11.41
C ARG A 102 15.23 3.32 10.47
N GLU A 103 15.95 3.63 9.41
CA GLU A 103 15.51 4.61 8.41
C GLU A 103 14.20 4.17 7.76
N LEU A 104 14.07 2.88 7.41
CA LEU A 104 12.82 2.32 6.90
C LEU A 104 11.68 2.43 7.93
N PHE A 105 11.94 2.09 9.20
CA PHE A 105 10.94 2.20 10.25
C PHE A 105 10.44 3.63 10.44
N ASP A 106 11.35 4.61 10.45
CA ASP A 106 11.00 6.03 10.57
C ASP A 106 10.32 6.58 9.30
N PHE A 107 10.54 5.96 8.14
CA PHE A 107 9.86 6.27 6.88
C PHE A 107 8.41 5.77 6.85
N LEU A 108 8.08 4.71 7.58
CA LEU A 108 6.72 4.17 7.64
C LEU A 108 5.75 5.15 8.34
N PRO A 109 4.46 5.16 7.98
CA PRO A 109 3.45 5.93 8.71
C PRO A 109 3.33 5.47 10.17
N LYS A 110 3.06 6.41 11.09
CA LYS A 110 2.95 6.13 12.54
C LYS A 110 1.97 4.99 12.86
N THR A 111 0.84 4.95 12.17
CA THR A 111 -0.17 3.89 12.35
C THR A 111 0.42 2.50 12.07
N ILE A 112 1.26 2.37 11.05
CA ILE A 112 1.91 1.09 10.71
C ILE A 112 3.03 0.78 11.70
N GLN A 113 3.80 1.79 12.13
CA GLN A 113 4.80 1.62 13.19
C GLN A 113 4.16 1.06 14.48
N GLU A 114 3.01 1.58 14.87
CA GLU A 114 2.25 1.12 16.04
C GLU A 114 1.72 -0.31 15.84
N GLN A 115 1.14 -0.63 14.68
CA GLN A 115 0.66 -1.98 14.35
C GLN A 115 1.79 -3.03 14.40
N LEU A 116 2.97 -2.70 13.88
CA LEU A 116 4.16 -3.58 13.92
C LEU A 116 4.64 -3.87 15.34
N LEU A 117 4.39 -2.97 16.30
CA LEU A 117 4.79 -3.15 17.69
C LEU A 117 3.73 -3.91 18.50
N LEU A 118 2.45 -3.58 18.31
CA LEU A 118 1.33 -4.05 19.15
C LEU A 118 0.79 -5.43 18.75
N GLU A 119 0.75 -5.77 17.46
CA GLU A 119 0.04 -6.97 17.01
C GLU A 119 0.93 -8.21 17.00
N ARG A 120 0.72 -9.10 17.98
CA ARG A 120 1.47 -10.35 18.17
C ARG A 120 0.62 -11.56 17.88
N ASP A 121 1.19 -12.54 17.18
CA ASP A 121 0.61 -13.87 17.09
C ASP A 121 0.76 -14.64 18.42
N PRO A 122 0.07 -15.79 18.60
CA PRO A 122 0.22 -16.61 19.80
C PRO A 122 1.65 -17.13 20.07
N HIS A 123 2.56 -16.99 19.11
CA HIS A 123 3.96 -17.39 19.20
C HIS A 123 4.91 -16.21 19.48
N GLY A 124 4.40 -14.98 19.55
CA GLY A 124 5.19 -13.75 19.81
C GLY A 124 5.69 -13.01 18.56
N ASN A 125 5.39 -13.50 17.35
CA ASN A 125 5.82 -12.85 16.11
C ASN A 125 4.90 -11.70 15.72
N VAL A 126 5.44 -10.73 14.99
CA VAL A 126 4.67 -9.64 14.36
C VAL A 126 3.64 -10.20 13.37
N GLN A 127 2.37 -9.78 13.48
CA GLN A 127 1.32 -10.16 12.52
C GLN A 127 1.36 -9.30 11.26
N VAL A 128 2.22 -9.67 10.32
CA VAL A 128 2.35 -8.97 9.01
C VAL A 128 1.07 -9.05 8.17
N ALA A 129 0.30 -10.13 8.33
CA ALA A 129 -0.92 -10.39 7.56
C ALA A 129 -2.06 -9.39 7.78
N LYS A 130 -2.01 -8.62 8.88
CA LYS A 130 -3.03 -7.62 9.22
C LYS A 130 -2.64 -6.20 8.83
N ILE A 131 -1.46 -6.02 8.28
CA ILE A 131 -0.99 -4.72 7.85
C ILE A 131 -1.80 -4.32 6.61
N GLU A 132 -2.54 -3.22 6.76
CA GLU A 132 -3.35 -2.60 5.72
C GLU A 132 -2.41 -1.92 4.71
N THR A 133 -1.82 -2.72 3.82
CA THR A 133 -0.79 -2.31 2.86
C THR A 133 -1.26 -1.17 1.97
N GLU A 134 -2.54 -1.15 1.60
CA GLU A 134 -3.16 -0.09 0.82
C GLU A 134 -3.19 1.24 1.58
N LYS A 135 -3.52 1.24 2.87
CA LYS A 135 -3.51 2.46 3.69
C LYS A 135 -2.10 2.98 3.93
N MET A 136 -1.15 2.06 4.11
CA MET A 136 0.27 2.41 4.20
C MET A 136 0.70 3.16 2.94
N LEU A 137 0.48 2.58 1.76
CA LEU A 137 0.87 3.19 0.48
C LEU A 137 0.16 4.53 0.24
N ILE A 138 -1.12 4.65 0.59
CA ILE A 138 -1.86 5.90 0.50
C ILE A 138 -1.18 7.01 1.30
N ALA A 139 -0.90 6.76 2.58
CA ALA A 139 -0.29 7.78 3.46
C ALA A 139 1.11 8.20 2.98
N MET A 140 1.86 7.25 2.39
CA MET A 140 3.18 7.51 1.85
C MET A 140 3.12 8.33 0.56
N VAL A 141 2.20 7.99 -0.35
CA VAL A 141 1.95 8.77 -1.58
C VAL A 141 1.46 10.18 -1.25
N GLU A 142 0.57 10.33 -0.26
CA GLU A 142 0.13 11.64 0.24
C GLU A 142 1.32 12.47 0.72
N THR A 143 2.18 11.90 1.56
CA THR A 143 3.37 12.57 2.08
C THR A 143 4.31 13.02 0.96
N GLU A 144 4.50 12.17 -0.06
CA GLU A 144 5.35 12.49 -1.20
C GLU A 144 4.74 13.55 -2.12
N LEU A 145 3.42 13.51 -2.36
CA LEU A 145 2.71 14.54 -3.13
C LEU A 145 2.71 15.90 -2.41
N GLU A 146 2.60 15.93 -1.09
CA GLU A 146 2.72 17.17 -0.31
C GLU A 146 4.14 17.76 -0.39
N LYS A 147 5.19 16.93 -0.35
CA LYS A 147 6.57 17.39 -0.60
C LYS A 147 6.70 18.01 -2.00
N ARG A 148 6.12 17.36 -3.02
CA ARG A 148 6.12 17.87 -4.40
C ARG A 148 5.28 19.15 -4.54
N ARG A 149 4.19 19.29 -3.78
CA ARG A 149 3.40 20.52 -3.70
C ARG A 149 4.18 21.67 -3.07
N ALA A 150 4.89 21.40 -1.97
CA ALA A 150 5.77 22.39 -1.32
C ALA A 150 6.90 22.85 -2.26
N ALA A 151 7.40 21.95 -3.12
CA ALA A 151 8.37 22.28 -4.16
C ALA A 151 7.76 23.00 -5.40
N GLY A 152 6.45 23.26 -5.42
CA GLY A 152 5.74 23.90 -6.52
C GLY A 152 5.54 23.03 -7.76
N LYS A 153 5.84 21.73 -7.69
CA LYS A 153 5.71 20.81 -8.83
C LYS A 153 4.30 20.26 -8.99
N TYR A 154 3.54 20.14 -7.89
CA TYR A 154 2.20 19.54 -7.86
C TYR A 154 1.16 20.52 -7.32
N SER A 155 0.05 20.72 -8.02
CA SER A 155 -0.99 21.72 -7.67
C SER A 155 -2.37 21.15 -7.39
N ALA A 156 -2.60 19.86 -7.67
CA ALA A 156 -3.90 19.23 -7.48
C ALA A 156 -4.12 18.77 -6.03
N HIS A 157 -5.39 18.68 -5.62
CA HIS A 157 -5.77 18.05 -4.36
C HIS A 157 -5.78 16.54 -4.56
N PHE A 158 -5.07 15.79 -3.71
CA PHE A 158 -5.11 14.33 -3.72
C PHE A 158 -6.10 13.83 -2.66
N ARG A 159 -6.90 12.82 -2.99
CA ARG A 159 -7.76 12.08 -2.06
C ARG A 159 -7.71 10.63 -2.48
N ALA A 160 -7.31 9.77 -1.57
CA ALA A 160 -7.35 8.34 -1.79
C ALA A 160 -8.44 7.69 -0.95
N GLN A 161 -8.92 6.55 -1.44
CA GLN A 161 -9.85 5.69 -0.73
C GLN A 161 -9.33 4.26 -0.84
N SER A 162 -9.08 3.63 0.31
CA SER A 162 -8.75 2.22 0.40
C SER A 162 -10.02 1.37 0.32
N LEU A 163 -9.94 0.24 -0.38
CA LEU A 163 -10.97 -0.80 -0.36
C LEU A 163 -10.29 -2.15 -0.19
N ASP A 164 -10.63 -2.84 0.89
CA ASP A 164 -10.27 -4.24 1.09
C ASP A 164 -11.47 -5.13 0.71
N ALA A 165 -11.26 -6.00 -0.26
CA ALA A 165 -12.27 -6.95 -0.74
C ALA A 165 -12.01 -8.38 -0.22
N GLY A 166 -11.52 -8.49 1.02
CA GLY A 166 -11.12 -9.75 1.65
C GLY A 166 -12.22 -10.79 1.88
N CYS A 167 -13.50 -10.40 1.91
CA CYS A 167 -14.61 -11.37 1.95
C CYS A 167 -15.96 -10.68 1.61
N VAL A 168 -16.64 -11.15 0.57
CA VAL A 168 -18.02 -10.80 0.16
C VAL A 168 -18.22 -9.38 -0.40
N CYS A 169 -18.52 -9.35 -1.70
CA CYS A 169 -19.03 -8.23 -2.48
C CYS A 169 -20.27 -7.59 -1.83
N VAL A 170 -20.23 -6.28 -1.53
CA VAL A 170 -21.42 -5.45 -1.29
C VAL A 170 -21.23 -4.05 -1.93
N CYS A 171 -22.13 -3.71 -2.85
CA CYS A 171 -22.18 -2.52 -3.72
C CYS A 171 -22.57 -1.20 -3.02
N VAL A 172 -22.17 -0.05 -3.62
CA VAL A 172 -23.01 1.15 -3.87
C VAL A 172 -22.57 1.85 -5.20
N CYS A 173 -23.50 2.54 -5.87
CA CYS A 173 -23.71 2.69 -7.33
C CYS A 173 -23.50 4.12 -7.92
N VAL A 174 -23.15 4.27 -9.23
CA VAL A 174 -23.80 5.20 -10.22
C VAL A 174 -23.71 4.68 -11.69
N TYR A 175 -24.89 4.33 -12.23
CA TYR A 175 -25.45 4.43 -13.60
C TYR A 175 -24.55 4.75 -14.82
N VAL A 176 -23.95 3.73 -15.45
CA VAL A 176 -23.85 3.55 -16.93
C VAL A 176 -23.68 2.05 -17.28
N CYS A 177 -23.37 1.20 -16.31
CA CYS A 177 -22.84 -0.14 -16.59
C CYS A 177 -23.86 -1.31 -16.39
N ILE A 178 -25.18 -1.07 -16.43
CA ILE A 178 -26.17 -2.05 -15.94
C ILE A 178 -26.40 -3.29 -16.83
N ASN A 179 -26.03 -3.32 -18.12
CA ASN A 179 -26.36 -4.49 -18.98
C ASN A 179 -25.21 -5.49 -19.24
N TYR A 180 -23.97 -5.21 -18.83
CA TYR A 180 -22.86 -6.18 -18.85
C TYR A 180 -22.43 -6.64 -17.45
N LEU A 181 -23.04 -6.06 -16.40
CA LEU A 181 -22.68 -6.31 -15.00
C LEU A 181 -23.18 -7.64 -14.44
N TYR A 182 -24.18 -8.28 -15.04
CA TYR A 182 -24.80 -9.48 -14.45
C TYR A 182 -23.94 -10.74 -14.54
N GLN A 183 -23.01 -10.83 -15.50
CA GLN A 183 -22.15 -12.00 -15.66
C GLN A 183 -20.74 -11.79 -15.05
N ILE A 184 -20.32 -10.53 -14.89
CA ILE A 184 -18.99 -10.13 -14.37
C ILE A 184 -19.07 -9.54 -12.94
N CYS A 185 -20.24 -9.48 -12.32
CA CYS A 185 -20.43 -9.10 -10.90
C CYS A 185 -19.59 -9.94 -9.90
N MET A 186 -18.90 -11.00 -10.35
CA MET A 186 -17.92 -11.77 -9.58
C MET A 186 -16.47 -11.26 -9.67
N ILE A 187 -16.14 -10.26 -10.50
CA ILE A 187 -14.79 -9.70 -10.63
C ILE A 187 -14.90 -8.17 -10.60
N ALA A 188 -15.08 -7.67 -9.38
CA ALA A 188 -15.52 -6.32 -9.04
C ALA A 188 -14.40 -5.28 -9.18
N CYS A 189 -14.67 -4.24 -9.98
CA CYS A 189 -13.82 -3.07 -10.15
C CYS A 189 -14.68 -1.82 -9.95
N THR A 190 -14.43 -1.00 -8.92
CA THR A 190 -15.14 0.28 -8.75
C THR A 190 -14.33 1.35 -7.96
N TYR A 191 -13.66 2.24 -8.73
CA TYR A 191 -13.32 3.68 -8.62
C TYR A 191 -12.75 4.38 -7.35
N VAL A 192 -11.74 5.24 -7.61
CA VAL A 192 -11.37 6.42 -6.80
C VAL A 192 -12.16 7.65 -7.28
N LEU A 193 -12.99 8.23 -6.41
CA LEU A 193 -13.65 9.52 -6.65
C LEU A 193 -12.83 10.67 -6.03
N LEU A 194 -12.09 11.38 -6.88
CA LEU A 194 -11.55 12.70 -6.54
C LEU A 194 -12.64 13.74 -6.78
N ASN A 195 -13.43 14.03 -5.74
CA ASN A 195 -14.36 15.16 -5.77
C ASN A 195 -13.57 16.48 -5.81
N ALA A 196 -13.41 17.04 -7.01
CA ALA A 196 -13.21 18.47 -7.17
C ALA A 196 -14.56 19.16 -6.91
N CYS A 197 -14.79 19.62 -5.68
CA CYS A 197 -15.78 20.67 -5.47
C CYS A 197 -15.25 21.93 -6.13
N MET A 198 -16.05 22.49 -7.05
CA MET A 198 -16.00 23.90 -7.41
C MET A 198 -16.18 24.78 -6.18
#